data_AF-A0A960SDD3-F1
#
_entry.id   AF-A0A960SDD3-F1
#
_cell.length_a   1.000
_cell.length_b   1.000
_cell.length_c   1.000
_cell.angle_alpha   90.00
_cell.angle_beta   90.00
_cell.angle_gamma   90.00
#
_symmetry.space_group_name_H-M   'P 1'
#
loop_
_entity.id
_entity.type
_entity.pdbx_description
1 polymer ?
#
loop_
_entity_poly.entity_id
_entity_poly.type
_entity_poly.pdbx_seq_one_letter_code
_entity_poly.pdbx_strand_id
1 'polypeptide(L)'
;PIGSVKEPVSIIESGNHLTVAWHETTRQFVNDPGWSYTDGAVYTITHDLALETESYLQPELVDYDPTYHGTDSPDVTPLPHASQPKPQERVLINGQWMQAYYGDMHHHTEYSRDPGVMNDDVDGNFRYVRNIRQLDFQGLADHAEHLNPHDWYRIRRAAAFYNHGEHFAAMVAFEWTSEFYRGGNYQEGHHNIVYRTDGPEARVFSASLPESNTPLRLGERIEEEMANARLKNIAANMLIFPHDPSRWVQPISWSWYNPRVRLLELVQSRGNHEHLGSPQHTPLVNDFEQQLMGKSAQDGLAKGFRWGFIGSGDHRGAPIAGVYSPRGGRESIFDSLYTKRTFATTGARMLIDVSVNGNRMGSEWRGAETEHTIDIYAKGSKPITFVELWKNGRMLWRWSPEDKSREFRATHKDPSAPFFRENYWYVRVTQEDGEMAWSSPAWYIYEDIKPEIISDAGGPEPHYMTPDYPIPIPVLMRNQGDSLKTGRLTLSDIPAGWIQEPNAPIDIELPPDSWTTYVWYVTAPKSAIDSLKAFDLKLQVDLEGESTRFHRVPAVQSPRELNTRGQLSELNDAVYMLPDVRELNKWLGTMEKRWWRNR
;
A
#
# COMPACT_ATOMS: atom_id res chain seq x y z
N PRO A 1 2.91 -21.12 -16.49
CA PRO A 1 4.33 -20.94 -16.12
C PRO A 1 5.22 -22.05 -16.72
N ILE A 2 5.84 -21.77 -17.88
CA ILE A 2 7.10 -22.40 -18.33
C ILE A 2 7.89 -21.24 -18.95
N GLY A 3 9.07 -20.95 -18.39
CA GLY A 3 9.92 -19.84 -18.82
C GLY A 3 10.53 -20.08 -20.20
N SER A 4 10.73 -18.98 -20.93
CA SER A 4 11.65 -18.83 -22.09
C SER A 4 11.90 -20.09 -22.93
N VAL A 5 11.07 -20.32 -23.95
CA VAL A 5 11.34 -21.40 -24.90
C VAL A 5 11.27 -20.84 -26.31
N LYS A 6 12.42 -20.89 -26.96
CA LYS A 6 12.55 -20.69 -28.40
C LYS A 6 11.72 -21.76 -29.08
N GLU A 7 10.63 -21.34 -29.72
CA GLU A 7 9.74 -22.02 -30.66
C GLU A 7 9.66 -23.57 -30.61
N PRO A 8 8.45 -24.16 -30.46
CA PRO A 8 8.29 -25.62 -30.56
C PRO A 8 8.75 -26.14 -31.93
N VAL A 9 9.53 -27.22 -31.94
CA VAL A 9 10.13 -27.79 -33.17
C VAL A 9 9.08 -28.44 -34.08
N SER A 10 7.90 -28.81 -33.56
CA SER A 10 6.69 -29.10 -34.35
C SER A 10 5.47 -29.34 -33.45
N ILE A 11 4.28 -28.96 -33.94
CA ILE A 11 2.97 -29.37 -33.42
C ILE A 11 2.34 -30.23 -34.50
N ILE A 12 1.93 -31.45 -34.18
CA ILE A 12 1.18 -32.32 -35.08
C ILE A 12 -0.18 -32.60 -34.45
N GLU A 13 -1.25 -32.13 -35.09
CA GLU A 13 -2.61 -32.51 -34.75
C GLU A 13 -3.03 -33.74 -35.55
N SER A 14 -3.50 -34.78 -34.86
CA SER A 14 -4.09 -35.97 -35.50
C SER A 14 -5.24 -36.49 -34.65
N GLY A 15 -6.48 -36.16 -35.04
CA GLY A 15 -7.69 -36.54 -34.30
C GLY A 15 -7.77 -35.88 -32.92
N ASN A 16 -8.18 -36.64 -31.89
CA ASN A 16 -8.33 -36.14 -30.51
C ASN A 16 -7.01 -36.10 -29.70
N HIS A 17 -5.86 -36.13 -30.37
CA HIS A 17 -4.55 -36.15 -29.72
C HIS A 17 -3.74 -34.94 -30.14
N LEU A 18 -3.20 -34.23 -29.14
CA LEU A 18 -2.20 -33.19 -29.33
C LEU A 18 -0.82 -33.79 -29.00
N THR A 19 0.11 -33.72 -29.97
CA THR A 19 1.49 -34.14 -29.75
C THR A 19 2.43 -32.95 -29.80
N VAL A 20 3.18 -32.72 -28.71
CA VAL A 20 4.17 -31.64 -28.61
C VAL A 20 5.55 -32.25 -28.35
N ALA A 21 6.53 -31.92 -29.20
CA ALA A 21 7.90 -32.42 -29.12
C ALA A 21 8.87 -31.35 -28.60
N TRP A 22 9.68 -31.70 -27.59
CA TRP A 22 10.67 -30.81 -26.95
C TRP A 22 12.05 -31.46 -26.82
N HIS A 23 13.10 -30.64 -26.74
CA HIS A 23 14.48 -31.09 -26.54
C HIS A 23 15.20 -30.21 -25.49
N GLU A 24 15.34 -30.69 -24.24
CA GLU A 24 16.14 -30.00 -23.21
C GLU A 24 16.97 -30.93 -22.29
N THR A 25 18.14 -30.42 -21.91
CA THR A 25 19.30 -31.06 -21.25
C THR A 25 19.31 -31.04 -19.72
N THR A 26 18.25 -30.60 -19.05
CA THR A 26 18.21 -30.50 -17.57
C THR A 26 17.21 -31.51 -16.97
N ARG A 27 17.73 -32.57 -16.33
CA ARG A 27 16.98 -33.72 -15.79
C ARG A 27 16.37 -33.49 -14.41
N GLN A 28 15.42 -32.58 -14.26
CA GLN A 28 14.52 -32.61 -13.10
C GLN A 28 13.16 -32.10 -13.55
N PHE A 29 12.08 -32.90 -13.44
CA PHE A 29 10.81 -32.47 -12.85
C PHE A 29 9.69 -33.54 -12.83
N VAL A 30 8.92 -33.42 -11.73
CA VAL A 30 7.56 -33.85 -11.33
C VAL A 30 7.08 -35.26 -11.68
N ASN A 31 6.78 -36.01 -10.61
CA ASN A 31 6.12 -37.30 -10.62
C ASN A 31 4.62 -37.07 -10.34
N ASP A 32 3.80 -36.91 -11.38
CA ASP A 32 2.34 -36.69 -11.29
C ASP A 32 1.61 -37.91 -11.91
N PRO A 33 0.49 -38.41 -11.35
CA PRO A 33 -0.19 -39.61 -11.87
C PRO A 33 -0.96 -39.27 -13.16
N GLY A 34 -0.60 -39.90 -14.28
CA GLY A 34 -1.25 -39.69 -15.59
C GLY A 34 -0.28 -39.53 -16.77
N TRP A 35 1.03 -39.48 -16.49
CA TRP A 35 2.09 -39.20 -17.46
C TRP A 35 2.83 -40.49 -17.82
N SER A 36 3.00 -40.79 -19.11
CA SER A 36 3.84 -41.91 -19.57
C SER A 36 5.01 -41.41 -20.42
N TYR A 37 6.19 -41.98 -20.19
CA TYR A 37 7.45 -41.59 -20.81
C TYR A 37 7.98 -42.73 -21.69
N THR A 38 8.39 -42.43 -22.92
CA THR A 38 9.16 -43.36 -23.77
C THR A 38 10.58 -42.86 -23.96
N ASP A 39 11.53 -43.77 -23.81
CA ASP A 39 12.96 -43.50 -23.69
C ASP A 39 13.59 -43.02 -25.02
N GLY A 40 14.43 -41.98 -24.95
CA GLY A 40 15.31 -41.54 -26.04
C GLY A 40 15.01 -40.17 -26.68
N ALA A 41 15.76 -39.14 -26.24
CA ALA A 41 16.10 -37.86 -26.89
C ALA A 41 14.99 -36.94 -27.47
N VAL A 42 13.73 -37.37 -27.55
CA VAL A 42 12.58 -36.56 -27.97
C VAL A 42 11.45 -36.82 -27.00
N TYR A 43 11.08 -35.80 -26.21
CA TYR A 43 9.91 -35.90 -25.33
C TYR A 43 8.66 -35.82 -26.19
N THR A 44 7.86 -36.88 -26.22
CA THR A 44 6.57 -36.89 -26.89
C THR A 44 5.50 -36.82 -25.81
N ILE A 45 4.84 -35.66 -25.69
CA ILE A 45 3.69 -35.51 -24.80
C ILE A 45 2.47 -35.91 -25.59
N THR A 46 1.73 -36.93 -25.13
CA THR A 46 0.45 -37.32 -25.70
C THR A 46 -0.60 -37.18 -24.62
N HIS A 47 -1.58 -36.30 -24.82
CA HIS A 47 -2.74 -36.17 -23.95
C HIS A 47 -3.97 -36.69 -24.68
N ASP A 48 -4.67 -37.64 -24.07
CA ASP A 48 -5.99 -38.08 -24.52
C ASP A 48 -7.01 -37.01 -24.13
N LEU A 49 -7.62 -36.34 -25.11
CA LEU A 49 -8.79 -35.48 -24.88
C LEU A 49 -10.04 -36.36 -24.66
N ALA A 50 -10.02 -37.19 -23.63
CA ALA A 50 -11.24 -37.79 -23.11
C ALA A 50 -11.89 -36.75 -22.18
N LEU A 51 -12.91 -36.06 -22.69
CA LEU A 51 -13.83 -35.29 -21.87
C LEU A 51 -14.44 -36.24 -20.82
N GLU A 52 -13.95 -36.20 -19.58
CA GLU A 52 -14.69 -36.72 -18.45
C GLU A 52 -15.97 -35.89 -18.33
N THR A 53 -17.06 -36.49 -18.79
CA THR A 53 -18.42 -35.98 -18.62
C THR A 53 -18.84 -36.28 -17.19
N GLU A 54 -18.26 -35.55 -16.22
CA GLU A 54 -18.97 -35.35 -14.96
C GLU A 54 -20.20 -34.50 -15.26
N SER A 55 -21.35 -34.98 -14.77
CA SER A 55 -22.68 -34.44 -15.03
C SER A 55 -22.85 -33.03 -14.46
N TYR A 56 -22.37 -32.03 -15.18
CA TYR A 56 -22.95 -30.70 -15.14
C TYR A 56 -24.37 -30.83 -15.70
N LEU A 57 -25.36 -30.45 -14.89
CA LEU A 57 -26.72 -30.18 -15.37
C LEU A 57 -26.59 -29.28 -16.60
N GLN A 58 -26.89 -29.83 -17.78
CA GLN A 58 -26.96 -29.04 -18.99
C GLN A 58 -28.03 -27.97 -18.77
N PRO A 59 -27.73 -26.67 -18.93
CA PRO A 59 -28.78 -25.70 -19.05
C PRO A 59 -29.54 -26.04 -20.33
N GLU A 60 -30.84 -26.33 -20.23
CA GLU A 60 -31.71 -26.35 -21.40
C GLU A 60 -31.55 -24.99 -22.09
N LEU A 61 -31.08 -25.03 -23.34
CA LEU A 61 -31.16 -23.89 -24.25
C LEU A 61 -32.65 -23.59 -24.45
N VAL A 62 -33.16 -22.60 -23.72
CA VAL A 62 -34.48 -22.04 -23.99
C VAL A 62 -34.34 -21.23 -25.26
N ASP A 63 -34.98 -21.69 -26.34
CA ASP A 63 -35.09 -20.95 -27.59
C ASP A 63 -35.64 -19.55 -27.31
N TYR A 64 -34.86 -18.52 -27.68
CA TYR A 64 -35.28 -17.13 -27.62
C TYR A 64 -36.33 -16.90 -28.71
N ASP A 65 -37.61 -16.76 -28.31
CA ASP A 65 -38.69 -16.34 -29.20
C ASP A 65 -38.62 -14.82 -29.40
N PRO A 66 -38.27 -14.32 -30.61
CA PRO A 66 -38.17 -12.88 -30.87
C PRO A 66 -39.53 -12.16 -30.95
N THR A 67 -40.66 -12.85 -30.72
CA THR A 67 -42.02 -12.28 -30.75
C THR A 67 -42.67 -12.09 -29.37
N TYR A 68 -41.97 -12.41 -28.27
CA TYR A 68 -42.49 -12.21 -26.91
C TYR A 68 -42.44 -10.72 -26.49
N HIS A 69 -43.50 -9.98 -26.81
CA HIS A 69 -43.85 -8.71 -26.16
C HIS A 69 -44.64 -8.98 -24.87
N GLY A 70 -43.99 -9.57 -23.87
CA GLY A 70 -44.62 -9.82 -22.56
C GLY A 70 -44.73 -8.54 -21.74
N THR A 71 -45.94 -8.02 -21.63
CA THR A 71 -46.32 -6.91 -20.72
C THR A 71 -46.45 -7.34 -19.25
N ASP A 72 -46.05 -8.56 -18.90
CA ASP A 72 -46.06 -9.06 -17.53
C ASP A 72 -44.62 -9.37 -17.11
N SER A 73 -43.97 -8.37 -16.50
CA SER A 73 -42.82 -8.65 -15.64
C SER A 73 -43.28 -9.65 -14.58
N PRO A 74 -42.62 -10.80 -14.38
CA PRO A 74 -42.83 -11.54 -13.14
C PRO A 74 -42.50 -10.56 -12.03
N ASP A 75 -43.42 -10.39 -11.08
CA ASP A 75 -43.16 -9.69 -9.83
C ASP A 75 -41.95 -10.38 -9.19
N VAL A 76 -40.76 -9.88 -9.50
CA VAL A 76 -39.57 -10.14 -8.71
C VAL A 76 -39.84 -9.39 -7.43
N THR A 77 -40.55 -10.04 -6.51
CA THR A 77 -40.58 -9.63 -5.11
C THR A 77 -39.12 -9.39 -4.75
N PRO A 78 -38.69 -8.14 -4.46
CA PRO A 78 -37.33 -7.89 -4.03
C PRO A 78 -37.07 -8.87 -2.89
N LEU A 79 -35.94 -9.58 -2.92
CA LEU A 79 -35.50 -10.33 -1.74
C LEU A 79 -35.73 -9.41 -0.53
N PRO A 80 -36.45 -9.84 0.53
CA PRO A 80 -36.82 -9.00 1.65
C PRO A 80 -35.60 -8.74 2.55
N HIS A 81 -34.57 -8.15 1.97
CA HIS A 81 -33.37 -7.61 2.58
C HIS A 81 -32.95 -6.36 1.80
N ALA A 82 -33.91 -5.47 1.50
CA ALA A 82 -33.57 -4.05 1.56
C ALA A 82 -33.10 -3.83 3.00
N SER A 83 -31.78 -3.85 3.19
CA SER A 83 -31.14 -3.74 4.49
C SER A 83 -31.76 -2.57 5.23
N GLN A 84 -32.46 -2.86 6.33
CA GLN A 84 -32.79 -1.86 7.34
C GLN A 84 -31.56 -0.96 7.53
N PRO A 85 -31.70 0.38 7.62
CA PRO A 85 -30.57 1.26 7.83
C PRO A 85 -29.76 0.72 9.02
N LYS A 86 -28.49 0.34 8.75
CA LYS A 86 -27.62 -0.18 9.78
C LYS A 86 -27.45 0.91 10.85
N PRO A 87 -27.47 0.58 12.15
CA PRO A 87 -27.17 1.58 13.17
C PRO A 87 -25.77 2.14 12.91
N GLN A 88 -25.69 3.41 12.53
CA GLN A 88 -24.42 4.09 12.28
C GLN A 88 -24.18 5.14 13.34
N GLU A 89 -22.99 5.10 13.94
CA GLU A 89 -22.58 6.15 14.86
C GLU A 89 -22.34 7.44 14.11
N ARG A 90 -22.89 8.53 14.65
CA ARG A 90 -22.78 9.86 14.07
C ARG A 90 -21.80 10.69 14.88
N VAL A 91 -20.88 11.34 14.17
CA VAL A 91 -19.93 12.29 14.73
C VAL A 91 -20.08 13.64 14.04
N LEU A 92 -19.80 14.72 14.75
CA LEU A 92 -19.79 16.06 14.16
C LEU A 92 -18.36 16.40 13.71
N ILE A 93 -18.19 16.70 12.42
CA ILE A 93 -16.94 17.11 11.79
C ILE A 93 -17.19 18.44 11.07
N ASN A 94 -16.49 19.51 11.50
CA ASN A 94 -16.62 20.86 10.93
C ASN A 94 -18.08 21.37 10.82
N GLY A 95 -18.89 21.12 11.85
CA GLY A 95 -20.32 21.50 11.86
C GLY A 95 -21.24 20.64 10.98
N GLN A 96 -20.70 19.63 10.31
CA GLN A 96 -21.47 18.67 9.51
C GLN A 96 -21.52 17.31 10.22
N TRP A 97 -22.71 16.72 10.29
CA TRP A 97 -22.87 15.37 10.80
C TRP A 97 -22.34 14.37 9.78
N MET A 98 -21.41 13.53 10.23
CA MET A 98 -20.85 12.41 9.49
C MET A 98 -21.27 11.11 10.16
N GLN A 99 -21.33 10.04 9.38
CA GLN A 99 -21.58 8.69 9.83
C GLN A 99 -20.35 7.82 9.57
N ALA A 100 -20.07 6.86 10.46
CA ALA A 100 -19.05 5.86 10.23
C ALA A 100 -19.59 4.76 9.28
N TYR A 101 -18.89 4.57 8.17
CA TYR A 101 -19.09 3.46 7.22
C TYR A 101 -17.88 2.55 7.26
N TYR A 102 -18.10 1.25 7.11
CA TYR A 102 -17.03 0.24 7.14
C TYR A 102 -16.90 -0.47 5.81
N GLY A 103 -15.68 -0.77 5.36
CA GLY A 103 -15.47 -1.41 4.07
C GLY A 103 -14.11 -2.03 3.87
N ASP A 104 -13.95 -2.71 2.74
CA ASP A 104 -12.76 -3.47 2.37
C ASP A 104 -12.33 -3.05 0.96
N MET A 105 -11.21 -2.33 0.85
CA MET A 105 -10.81 -1.65 -0.40
C MET A 105 -9.82 -2.45 -1.25
N HIS A 106 -9.43 -3.63 -0.79
CA HIS A 106 -8.40 -4.44 -1.39
C HIS A 106 -8.73 -5.90 -1.11
N HIS A 107 -9.33 -6.56 -2.11
CA HIS A 107 -9.72 -7.96 -2.06
C HIS A 107 -9.54 -8.55 -3.46
N HIS A 108 -8.90 -9.72 -3.52
CA HIS A 108 -8.65 -10.43 -4.77
C HIS A 108 -9.77 -11.41 -5.12
N THR A 109 -9.86 -11.75 -6.41
CA THR A 109 -10.81 -12.73 -6.94
C THR A 109 -10.09 -13.89 -7.62
N GLU A 110 -10.83 -14.71 -8.37
CA GLU A 110 -10.27 -15.81 -9.18
C GLU A 110 -9.30 -15.33 -10.28
N TYR A 111 -9.24 -14.02 -10.57
CA TYR A 111 -8.36 -13.48 -11.59
C TYR A 111 -6.92 -13.24 -11.10
N SER A 112 -6.71 -13.10 -9.80
CA SER A 112 -5.36 -13.00 -9.23
C SER A 112 -4.75 -14.39 -9.08
N ARG A 113 -3.68 -14.65 -9.83
CA ARG A 113 -3.08 -15.99 -10.03
C ARG A 113 -2.08 -16.39 -8.95
N ASP A 114 -2.19 -15.80 -7.77
CA ASP A 114 -1.31 -16.10 -6.64
C ASP A 114 -1.52 -17.53 -6.16
N PRO A 115 -0.48 -18.17 -5.61
CA PRO A 115 -0.56 -19.57 -5.24
C PRO A 115 -1.51 -19.77 -4.04
N GLY A 116 -2.78 -20.11 -4.31
CA GLY A 116 -3.70 -20.61 -3.29
C GLY A 116 -5.19 -20.57 -3.66
N VAL A 117 -6.00 -21.42 -3.01
CA VAL A 117 -7.47 -21.43 -3.07
C VAL A 117 -8.07 -20.37 -2.12
N MET A 118 -7.44 -19.20 -2.03
CA MET A 118 -7.73 -18.20 -1.00
C MET A 118 -8.79 -17.18 -1.44
N ASN A 119 -8.85 -16.92 -2.74
CA ASN A 119 -9.78 -15.95 -3.32
C ASN A 119 -11.05 -16.66 -3.77
N ASP A 120 -12.20 -16.04 -3.50
CA ASP A 120 -13.50 -16.44 -4.04
C ASP A 120 -13.74 -15.83 -5.42
N ASP A 121 -14.82 -16.21 -6.10
CA ASP A 121 -15.20 -15.58 -7.36
C ASP A 121 -15.68 -14.12 -7.18
N VAL A 122 -15.73 -13.34 -8.26
CA VAL A 122 -16.21 -11.94 -8.26
C VAL A 122 -17.56 -11.77 -7.55
N ASP A 123 -18.52 -12.64 -7.81
CA ASP A 123 -19.88 -12.57 -7.26
C ASP A 123 -19.91 -13.03 -5.80
N GLY A 124 -19.19 -14.10 -5.48
CA GLY A 124 -19.00 -14.64 -4.14
C GLY A 124 -18.44 -13.59 -3.19
N ASN A 125 -17.40 -12.87 -3.62
CA ASN A 125 -16.79 -11.78 -2.90
C ASN A 125 -17.79 -10.67 -2.51
N PHE A 126 -18.51 -10.11 -3.50
CA PHE A 126 -19.48 -9.05 -3.23
C PHE A 126 -20.62 -9.52 -2.33
N ARG A 127 -21.11 -10.75 -2.53
CA ARG A 127 -22.17 -11.34 -1.69
C ARG A 127 -21.69 -11.55 -0.27
N TYR A 128 -20.48 -12.05 -0.08
CA TYR A 128 -19.90 -12.29 1.23
C TYR A 128 -19.73 -10.99 2.00
N VAL A 129 -19.08 -9.98 1.39
CA VAL A 129 -18.81 -8.71 2.07
C VAL A 129 -20.09 -7.95 2.38
N ARG A 130 -21.04 -7.90 1.44
CA ARG A 130 -22.30 -7.18 1.62
C ARG A 130 -23.26 -7.90 2.58
N ASN A 131 -23.45 -9.20 2.42
CA ASN A 131 -24.54 -9.92 3.10
C ASN A 131 -24.08 -10.61 4.40
N ILE A 132 -22.85 -11.13 4.42
CA ILE A 132 -22.31 -11.87 5.58
C ILE A 132 -21.49 -10.96 6.47
N ARG A 133 -20.46 -10.31 5.92
CA ARG A 133 -19.68 -9.34 6.70
C ARG A 133 -20.48 -8.09 7.01
N GLN A 134 -21.52 -7.78 6.23
CA GLN A 134 -22.35 -6.57 6.37
C GLN A 134 -21.54 -5.26 6.33
N LEU A 135 -20.54 -5.19 5.45
CA LEU A 135 -19.83 -3.94 5.18
C LEU A 135 -20.68 -3.01 4.28
N ASP A 136 -20.29 -1.74 4.24
CA ASP A 136 -20.97 -0.67 3.52
C ASP A 136 -20.33 -0.35 2.18
N PHE A 137 -19.07 -0.72 1.97
CA PHE A 137 -18.39 -0.55 0.70
C PHE A 137 -17.32 -1.62 0.48
N GLN A 138 -17.00 -1.89 -0.79
CA GLN A 138 -15.95 -2.83 -1.18
C GLN A 138 -15.28 -2.42 -2.49
N GLY A 139 -13.97 -2.62 -2.62
CA GLY A 139 -13.25 -2.65 -3.89
C GLY A 139 -12.65 -4.03 -4.14
N LEU A 140 -12.92 -4.63 -5.30
CA LEU A 140 -12.17 -5.79 -5.79
C LEU A 140 -10.95 -5.25 -6.52
N ALA A 141 -9.77 -5.67 -6.12
CA ALA A 141 -8.51 -5.07 -6.56
C ALA A 141 -7.54 -6.15 -7.04
N ASP A 142 -7.96 -6.93 -8.04
CA ASP A 142 -7.08 -7.91 -8.66
C ASP A 142 -5.84 -7.27 -9.28
N HIS A 143 -4.74 -8.03 -9.30
CA HIS A 143 -3.48 -7.64 -9.94
C HIS A 143 -3.72 -7.27 -11.40
N ALA A 144 -3.43 -6.03 -11.77
CA ALA A 144 -3.53 -5.50 -13.13
C ALA A 144 -2.78 -6.38 -14.15
N GLU A 145 -1.66 -6.93 -13.70
CA GLU A 145 -0.73 -7.79 -14.43
C GLU A 145 -1.36 -9.14 -14.82
N HIS A 146 -2.40 -9.56 -14.10
CA HIS A 146 -3.12 -10.81 -14.33
C HIS A 146 -4.42 -10.62 -15.12
N LEU A 147 -4.93 -9.39 -15.20
CA LEU A 147 -6.19 -9.07 -15.85
C LEU A 147 -6.05 -8.98 -17.36
N ASN A 148 -6.97 -9.64 -18.08
CA ASN A 148 -7.23 -9.33 -19.47
C ASN A 148 -8.43 -8.36 -19.62
N PRO A 149 -8.70 -7.80 -20.82
CA PRO A 149 -9.80 -6.86 -21.01
C PRO A 149 -11.20 -7.39 -20.65
N HIS A 150 -11.42 -8.70 -20.81
CA HIS A 150 -12.69 -9.34 -20.45
C HIS A 150 -12.83 -9.46 -18.92
N ASP A 151 -11.78 -9.84 -18.21
CA ASP A 151 -11.79 -9.94 -16.74
C ASP A 151 -12.06 -8.57 -16.11
N TRP A 152 -11.37 -7.53 -16.61
CA TRP A 152 -11.62 -6.15 -16.19
C TRP A 152 -13.05 -5.70 -16.45
N TYR A 153 -13.59 -6.04 -17.63
CA TYR A 153 -14.99 -5.77 -17.93
C TYR A 153 -15.92 -6.47 -16.92
N ARG A 154 -15.67 -7.74 -16.58
CA ARG A 154 -16.48 -8.47 -15.60
C ARG A 154 -16.44 -7.85 -14.21
N ILE A 155 -15.26 -7.50 -13.68
CA ILE A 155 -15.12 -6.82 -12.39
C ILE A 155 -15.93 -5.52 -12.38
N ARG A 156 -15.80 -4.71 -13.43
CA ARG A 156 -16.51 -3.44 -13.55
C ARG A 156 -18.02 -3.60 -13.63
N ARG A 157 -18.52 -4.57 -14.40
CA ARG A 157 -19.96 -4.85 -14.51
C ARG A 157 -20.53 -5.40 -13.21
N ALA A 158 -19.77 -6.23 -12.49
CA ALA A 158 -20.15 -6.69 -11.16
C ALA A 158 -20.20 -5.52 -10.17
N ALA A 159 -19.19 -4.65 -10.14
CA ALA A 159 -19.21 -3.45 -9.30
C ALA A 159 -20.41 -2.54 -9.61
N ALA A 160 -20.80 -2.40 -10.89
CA ALA A 160 -22.00 -1.67 -11.26
C ALA A 160 -23.29 -2.36 -10.77
N PHE A 161 -23.37 -3.70 -10.89
CA PHE A 161 -24.52 -4.50 -10.47
C PHE A 161 -24.72 -4.51 -8.95
N TYR A 162 -23.64 -4.71 -8.18
CA TYR A 162 -23.69 -4.79 -6.72
C TYR A 162 -23.79 -3.42 -6.03
N ASN A 163 -23.56 -2.31 -6.74
CA ASN A 163 -23.69 -0.96 -6.19
C ASN A 163 -25.16 -0.60 -5.92
N HIS A 164 -25.55 -0.55 -4.65
CA HIS A 164 -26.92 -0.34 -4.20
C HIS A 164 -27.10 1.05 -3.57
N GLY A 165 -26.66 2.09 -4.30
CA GLY A 165 -26.80 3.48 -3.87
C GLY A 165 -26.17 3.73 -2.50
N GLU A 166 -26.93 4.31 -1.56
CA GLU A 166 -26.44 4.61 -0.21
C GLU A 166 -26.29 3.37 0.70
N HIS A 167 -26.80 2.21 0.31
CA HIS A 167 -26.79 1.00 1.15
C HIS A 167 -25.53 0.15 1.01
N PHE A 168 -24.93 0.13 -0.18
CA PHE A 168 -23.67 -0.55 -0.43
C PHE A 168 -22.96 0.06 -1.64
N ALA A 169 -21.74 0.56 -1.42
CA ALA A 169 -20.91 1.12 -2.47
C ALA A 169 -19.91 0.07 -2.99
N ALA A 170 -20.21 -0.50 -4.15
CA ALA A 170 -19.26 -1.33 -4.87
C ALA A 170 -18.35 -0.43 -5.73
N MET A 171 -17.08 -0.37 -5.35
CA MET A 171 -16.04 0.45 -5.97
C MET A 171 -15.43 -0.30 -7.16
N VAL A 172 -15.00 0.45 -8.18
CA VAL A 172 -14.20 -0.10 -9.29
C VAL A 172 -12.75 0.10 -8.93
N ALA A 173 -12.00 -0.99 -8.76
CA ALA A 173 -10.62 -0.95 -8.31
C ALA A 173 -9.78 -2.02 -9.01
N PHE A 174 -8.47 -1.88 -8.96
CA PHE A 174 -7.47 -2.88 -9.34
C PHE A 174 -6.20 -2.63 -8.53
N GLU A 175 -5.34 -3.63 -8.40
CA GLU A 175 -4.01 -3.46 -7.80
C GLU A 175 -2.96 -3.36 -8.91
N TRP A 176 -2.18 -2.29 -8.89
CA TRP A 176 -0.95 -2.18 -9.68
C TRP A 176 0.18 -2.88 -8.91
N THR A 177 0.73 -3.93 -9.50
CA THR A 177 1.59 -4.89 -8.77
C THR A 177 2.99 -4.89 -9.36
N SER A 178 3.97 -4.48 -8.55
CA SER A 178 5.39 -4.56 -8.92
C SER A 178 5.83 -6.00 -9.21
N GLU A 179 6.46 -6.23 -10.38
CA GLU A 179 6.80 -7.57 -10.87
C GLU A 179 8.29 -7.90 -10.78
N PHE A 180 8.58 -9.18 -10.51
CA PHE A 180 9.93 -9.74 -10.41
C PHE A 180 10.60 -9.95 -11.78
N TYR A 181 9.86 -10.37 -12.81
CA TYR A 181 10.45 -11.02 -14.00
C TYR A 181 10.37 -10.22 -15.32
N ARG A 182 9.55 -9.16 -15.39
CA ARG A 182 9.23 -8.49 -16.67
C ARG A 182 9.48 -7.00 -16.75
N GLY A 183 9.90 -6.34 -15.65
CA GLY A 183 10.07 -4.88 -15.65
C GLY A 183 11.07 -4.29 -14.66
N GLY A 184 11.72 -5.11 -13.82
CA GLY A 184 12.76 -4.65 -12.90
C GLY A 184 12.31 -3.67 -11.81
N ASN A 185 11.01 -3.65 -11.47
CA ASN A 185 10.41 -2.70 -10.52
C ASN A 185 10.06 -3.34 -9.16
N TYR A 186 10.72 -4.43 -8.79
CA TYR A 186 10.46 -5.24 -7.58
C TYR A 186 10.35 -4.44 -6.26
N GLN A 187 11.00 -3.27 -6.17
CA GLN A 187 11.02 -2.43 -4.96
C GLN A 187 10.05 -1.25 -4.99
N GLU A 188 9.16 -1.25 -5.96
CA GLU A 188 8.14 -0.21 -6.09
C GLU A 188 6.85 -0.58 -5.35
N GLY A 189 6.80 -1.80 -4.80
CA GLY A 189 5.69 -2.37 -4.05
C GLY A 189 4.35 -2.26 -4.77
N HIS A 190 3.28 -2.51 -4.05
CA HIS A 190 1.96 -2.67 -4.64
C HIS A 190 1.07 -1.49 -4.29
N HIS A 191 0.26 -1.08 -5.25
CA HIS A 191 -0.60 0.09 -5.12
C HIS A 191 -2.01 -0.25 -5.59
N ASN A 192 -2.97 -0.13 -4.70
CA ASN A 192 -4.37 -0.19 -5.06
C ASN A 192 -4.80 1.12 -5.72
N ILE A 193 -5.57 1.00 -6.81
CA ILE A 193 -6.15 2.10 -7.55
C ILE A 193 -7.65 1.94 -7.58
N VAL A 194 -8.35 3.01 -7.18
CA VAL A 194 -9.80 3.03 -7.06
C VAL A 194 -10.36 4.18 -7.88
N TYR A 195 -11.38 3.91 -8.67
CA TYR A 195 -12.15 4.90 -9.40
C TYR A 195 -13.36 5.38 -8.59
N ARG A 196 -13.63 6.69 -8.63
CA ARG A 196 -14.85 7.29 -8.07
C ARG A 196 -16.12 6.80 -8.76
N THR A 197 -16.05 6.45 -10.04
CA THR A 197 -17.18 6.02 -10.89
C THR A 197 -16.80 4.83 -11.77
N ASP A 198 -17.79 4.12 -12.31
CA ASP A 198 -17.65 2.89 -13.12
C ASP A 198 -17.71 3.13 -14.65
N GLY A 199 -17.46 4.37 -15.09
CA GLY A 199 -17.60 4.82 -16.47
C GLY A 199 -16.80 4.00 -17.50
N PRO A 200 -17.29 3.82 -18.76
CA PRO A 200 -16.71 2.96 -19.80
C PRO A 200 -15.19 3.16 -20.00
N GLU A 201 -14.68 4.34 -19.71
CA GLU A 201 -13.28 4.73 -19.89
C GLU A 201 -12.37 4.44 -18.68
N ALA A 202 -12.86 3.82 -17.61
CA ALA A 202 -12.00 3.30 -16.52
C ALA A 202 -11.08 2.20 -17.07
N ARG A 203 -9.77 2.47 -17.09
CA ARG A 203 -8.71 1.61 -17.64
C ARG A 203 -7.96 0.90 -16.53
N VAL A 204 -7.12 -0.05 -16.90
CA VAL A 204 -6.16 -0.67 -16.00
C VAL A 204 -4.77 -0.18 -16.41
N PHE A 205 -3.95 0.15 -15.43
CA PHE A 205 -2.54 0.46 -15.63
C PHE A 205 -1.73 -0.70 -15.11
N SER A 206 -0.80 -1.21 -15.92
CA SER A 206 0.05 -2.33 -15.52
C SER A 206 1.48 -1.87 -15.25
N ALA A 207 2.05 -2.40 -14.19
CA ALA A 207 3.44 -2.27 -13.81
C ALA A 207 4.39 -2.98 -14.80
N SER A 208 3.89 -3.92 -15.61
CA SER A 208 4.67 -4.57 -16.67
C SER A 208 4.94 -3.65 -17.87
N LEU A 209 4.26 -2.50 -17.96
CA LEU A 209 4.37 -1.59 -19.09
C LEU A 209 5.36 -0.45 -18.80
N PRO A 210 6.34 -0.17 -19.68
CA PRO A 210 7.35 0.86 -19.45
C PRO A 210 6.78 2.24 -19.10
N GLU A 211 5.63 2.61 -19.65
CA GLU A 211 4.95 3.89 -19.39
C GLU A 211 4.35 4.02 -17.96
N SER A 212 4.27 2.95 -17.20
CA SER A 212 3.64 2.93 -15.87
C SER A 212 4.35 2.00 -14.89
N ASN A 213 5.60 1.60 -15.15
CA ASN A 213 6.32 0.61 -14.35
C ASN A 213 6.98 1.15 -13.06
N THR A 214 6.80 2.42 -12.73
CA THR A 214 7.19 2.99 -11.42
C THR A 214 6.06 3.86 -10.87
N PRO A 215 6.04 4.17 -9.55
CA PRO A 215 4.98 4.99 -8.96
C PRO A 215 4.95 6.42 -9.54
N LEU A 216 6.12 6.95 -9.94
CA LEU A 216 6.24 8.22 -10.65
C LEU A 216 5.61 8.14 -12.05
N ARG A 217 6.02 7.14 -12.86
CA ARG A 217 5.49 6.98 -14.23
C ARG A 217 3.99 6.67 -14.24
N LEU A 218 3.51 5.88 -13.28
CA LEU A 218 2.07 5.69 -13.07
C LEU A 218 1.38 7.04 -12.80
N GLY A 219 1.95 7.88 -11.94
CA GLY A 219 1.45 9.23 -11.69
C GLY A 219 1.42 10.11 -12.94
N GLU A 220 2.52 10.14 -13.70
CA GLU A 220 2.65 10.87 -14.98
C GLU A 220 1.63 10.39 -16.00
N ARG A 221 1.47 9.08 -16.16
CA ARG A 221 0.51 8.51 -17.09
C ARG A 221 -0.94 8.86 -16.74
N ILE A 222 -1.28 8.93 -15.46
CA ILE A 222 -2.60 9.40 -15.02
C ILE A 222 -2.75 10.91 -15.31
N GLU A 223 -1.72 11.73 -15.13
CA GLU A 223 -1.73 13.15 -15.53
C GLU A 223 -1.97 13.33 -17.03
N GLU A 224 -1.30 12.52 -17.87
CA GLU A 224 -1.50 12.52 -19.32
C GLU A 224 -2.95 12.19 -19.69
N GLU A 225 -3.55 11.19 -19.04
CA GLU A 225 -4.96 10.89 -19.23
C GLU A 225 -5.85 12.04 -18.73
N MET A 226 -5.48 12.76 -17.66
CA MET A 226 -6.23 13.94 -17.23
C MET A 226 -6.18 15.09 -18.24
N ALA A 227 -5.07 15.25 -18.97
CA ALA A 227 -4.95 16.25 -20.02
C ALA A 227 -5.87 15.95 -21.22
N ASN A 228 -6.30 14.70 -21.39
CA ASN A 228 -7.25 14.31 -22.42
C ASN A 228 -8.68 14.71 -22.02
N ALA A 229 -9.32 15.58 -22.80
CA ALA A 229 -10.67 16.09 -22.52
C ALA A 229 -11.75 15.00 -22.32
N ARG A 230 -11.59 13.81 -22.92
CA ARG A 230 -12.51 12.68 -22.74
C ARG A 230 -12.27 11.90 -21.44
N LEU A 231 -11.02 11.84 -20.99
CA LEU A 231 -10.60 11.03 -19.83
C LEU A 231 -10.45 11.87 -18.55
N LYS A 232 -10.38 13.20 -18.67
CA LYS A 232 -10.16 14.14 -17.56
C LYS A 232 -11.00 13.85 -16.33
N ASN A 233 -12.31 13.66 -16.52
CA ASN A 233 -13.23 13.44 -15.40
C ASN A 233 -13.04 12.08 -14.73
N ILE A 234 -12.44 11.09 -15.40
CA ILE A 234 -12.20 9.76 -14.83
C ILE A 234 -10.82 9.72 -14.17
N ALA A 235 -9.79 10.20 -14.88
CA ALA A 235 -8.42 10.23 -14.38
C ALA A 235 -8.24 11.19 -13.18
N ALA A 236 -9.00 12.30 -13.12
CA ALA A 236 -9.00 13.20 -11.96
C ALA A 236 -9.67 12.59 -10.72
N ASN A 237 -10.37 11.47 -10.89
CA ASN A 237 -11.20 10.84 -9.89
C ASN A 237 -10.65 9.43 -9.53
N MET A 238 -9.33 9.34 -9.45
CA MET A 238 -8.60 8.15 -9.03
C MET A 238 -8.00 8.37 -7.63
N LEU A 239 -8.13 7.35 -6.79
CA LEU A 239 -7.52 7.25 -5.48
C LEU A 239 -6.44 6.18 -5.54
N ILE A 240 -5.23 6.48 -5.08
CA ILE A 240 -4.12 5.53 -5.01
C ILE A 240 -3.73 5.34 -3.56
N PHE A 241 -3.46 4.08 -3.17
CA PHE A 241 -2.85 3.77 -1.88
C PHE A 241 -2.01 2.50 -1.92
N PRO A 242 -0.81 2.52 -1.32
CA PRO A 242 0.00 1.34 -1.17
C PRO A 242 -0.46 0.41 -0.04
N HIS A 243 0.03 -0.83 -0.07
CA HIS A 243 -0.09 -1.80 1.02
C HIS A 243 1.21 -2.59 1.26
N ASP A 244 1.27 -3.35 2.36
CA ASP A 244 2.42 -4.18 2.77
C ASP A 244 3.80 -3.47 2.76
N PRO A 245 3.91 -2.18 3.15
CA PRO A 245 5.06 -1.36 2.77
C PRO A 245 6.40 -1.85 3.31
N SER A 246 6.40 -2.50 4.48
CA SER A 246 7.62 -3.04 5.11
C SER A 246 7.87 -4.52 4.85
N ARG A 247 7.06 -5.21 4.05
CA ARG A 247 7.26 -6.64 3.76
C ARG A 247 8.54 -6.87 2.93
N TRP A 248 9.35 -7.87 3.29
CA TRP A 248 10.63 -8.09 2.59
C TRP A 248 10.50 -8.49 1.11
N VAL A 249 9.40 -9.17 0.74
CA VAL A 249 9.20 -9.66 -0.63
C VAL A 249 8.94 -8.50 -1.58
N GLN A 250 8.06 -7.56 -1.28
CA GLN A 250 7.74 -6.45 -2.18
C GLN A 250 7.67 -5.14 -1.38
N PRO A 251 8.82 -4.69 -0.83
CA PRO A 251 8.83 -3.50 0.00
C PRO A 251 8.60 -2.26 -0.84
N ILE A 252 8.06 -1.23 -0.22
CA ILE A 252 7.83 0.04 -0.90
C ILE A 252 9.01 0.98 -0.69
N SER A 253 9.51 1.56 -1.78
CA SER A 253 10.46 2.65 -1.70
C SER A 253 9.79 3.99 -1.43
N TRP A 254 9.96 4.52 -0.22
CA TRP A 254 9.52 5.87 0.17
C TRP A 254 10.31 7.02 -0.48
N SER A 255 11.23 6.71 -1.39
CA SER A 255 11.92 7.72 -2.19
C SER A 255 11.15 8.08 -3.47
N TRP A 256 10.03 7.40 -3.73
CA TRP A 256 9.06 7.82 -4.74
C TRP A 256 7.93 8.59 -4.09
N TYR A 257 7.67 9.78 -4.62
CA TYR A 257 6.49 10.54 -4.25
C TYR A 257 5.52 10.59 -5.42
N ASN A 258 4.30 10.17 -5.16
CA ASN A 258 3.18 10.40 -6.06
C ASN A 258 2.11 11.18 -5.27
N PRO A 259 1.80 12.44 -5.66
CA PRO A 259 0.85 13.28 -4.94
C PRO A 259 -0.59 12.74 -4.95
N ARG A 260 -0.90 11.74 -5.80
CA ARG A 260 -2.18 11.04 -5.79
C ARG A 260 -2.30 9.98 -4.70
N VAL A 261 -1.21 9.62 -4.04
CA VAL A 261 -1.28 8.68 -2.92
C VAL A 261 -1.90 9.40 -1.72
N ARG A 262 -3.14 9.06 -1.39
CA ARG A 262 -3.91 9.73 -0.33
C ARG A 262 -4.05 8.90 0.93
N LEU A 263 -3.98 7.58 0.79
CA LEU A 263 -4.12 6.64 1.89
C LEU A 263 -2.92 5.72 1.93
N LEU A 264 -2.79 5.02 3.05
CA LEU A 264 -1.90 3.90 3.25
C LEU A 264 -2.70 2.77 3.90
N GLU A 265 -2.63 1.59 3.32
CA GLU A 265 -3.10 0.38 3.98
C GLU A 265 -2.12 0.00 5.08
N LEU A 266 -2.46 0.40 6.30
CA LEU A 266 -1.62 0.26 7.49
C LEU A 266 -1.56 -1.19 7.98
N VAL A 267 -2.69 -1.89 7.84
CA VAL A 267 -2.88 -3.24 8.35
C VAL A 267 -3.67 -4.07 7.33
N GLN A 268 -3.19 -5.29 7.10
CA GLN A 268 -3.91 -6.27 6.31
C GLN A 268 -3.85 -7.66 6.95
N SER A 269 -4.37 -8.68 6.26
CA SER A 269 -4.34 -10.08 6.73
C SER A 269 -2.92 -10.63 7.00
N ARG A 270 -1.89 -9.92 6.51
CA ARG A 270 -0.45 -10.19 6.70
C ARG A 270 0.22 -9.35 7.80
N GLY A 271 -0.53 -8.56 8.55
CA GLY A 271 -0.03 -7.85 9.73
C GLY A 271 -0.16 -6.33 9.68
N ASN A 272 0.38 -5.71 10.72
CA ASN A 272 0.46 -4.27 10.94
C ASN A 272 1.85 -3.74 10.52
N HIS A 273 1.86 -2.66 9.73
CA HIS A 273 3.04 -2.01 9.19
C HIS A 273 3.28 -0.59 9.76
N GLU A 274 2.68 -0.26 10.91
CA GLU A 274 2.81 1.04 11.58
C GLU A 274 4.26 1.45 11.82
N HIS A 275 5.03 0.58 12.49
CA HIS A 275 6.46 0.75 12.74
C HIS A 275 7.12 -0.62 12.88
N LEU A 276 8.45 -0.67 12.78
CA LEU A 276 9.20 -1.90 13.01
C LEU A 276 8.97 -2.40 14.45
N GLY A 277 8.63 -3.68 14.59
CA GLY A 277 8.30 -4.27 15.89
C GLY A 277 6.94 -3.83 16.46
N SER A 278 6.08 -3.25 15.62
CA SER A 278 4.69 -2.94 16.01
C SER A 278 3.94 -4.21 16.43
N PRO A 279 3.01 -4.10 17.41
CA PRO A 279 2.22 -5.23 17.87
C PRO A 279 1.41 -5.79 16.70
N GLN A 280 1.33 -7.12 16.67
CA GLN A 280 0.62 -7.88 15.64
C GLN A 280 -0.62 -8.51 16.28
N HIS A 281 -1.78 -8.35 15.63
CA HIS A 281 -3.05 -8.93 16.11
C HIS A 281 -3.07 -10.46 15.94
N THR A 282 -2.34 -10.95 14.95
CA THR A 282 -2.11 -12.37 14.67
C THR A 282 -0.61 -12.61 14.53
N PRO A 283 -0.09 -13.79 14.94
CA PRO A 283 1.30 -14.13 14.70
C PRO A 283 1.62 -14.05 13.21
N LEU A 284 2.68 -13.32 12.88
CA LEU A 284 3.26 -13.35 11.54
C LEU A 284 3.89 -14.73 11.32
N VAL A 285 3.71 -15.29 10.13
CA VAL A 285 4.31 -16.57 9.73
C VAL A 285 5.00 -16.41 8.39
N ASN A 286 6.05 -17.20 8.16
CA ASN A 286 6.81 -17.21 6.90
C ASN A 286 7.45 -15.84 6.57
N ASP A 287 7.32 -15.39 5.33
CA ASP A 287 7.86 -14.13 4.84
C ASP A 287 7.25 -12.89 5.51
N PHE A 288 6.10 -13.02 6.17
CA PHE A 288 5.48 -11.91 6.89
C PHE A 288 6.27 -11.49 8.13
N GLU A 289 7.06 -12.39 8.73
CA GLU A 289 7.90 -12.09 9.90
C GLU A 289 9.03 -11.09 9.60
N GLN A 290 9.42 -10.96 8.33
CA GLN A 290 10.57 -10.17 7.91
C GLN A 290 10.11 -8.76 7.48
N GLN A 291 9.99 -7.86 8.45
CA GLN A 291 9.77 -6.45 8.19
C GLN A 291 11.10 -5.71 7.98
N LEU A 292 11.19 -4.91 6.92
CA LEU A 292 12.37 -4.12 6.59
C LEU A 292 12.38 -2.77 7.33
N MET A 293 13.58 -2.36 7.79
CA MET A 293 13.83 -1.04 8.36
C MET A 293 13.64 0.06 7.31
N GLY A 294 13.11 1.22 7.72
CA GLY A 294 12.98 2.40 6.86
C GLY A 294 11.81 2.35 5.87
N LYS A 295 10.93 1.35 6.01
CA LYS A 295 9.84 1.03 5.08
C LYS A 295 8.46 1.06 5.74
N SER A 296 8.36 1.28 7.05
CA SER A 296 7.08 1.32 7.77
C SER A 296 6.26 2.57 7.44
N ALA A 297 5.00 2.60 7.88
CA ALA A 297 4.14 3.77 7.78
C ALA A 297 4.77 4.99 8.46
N GLN A 298 5.33 4.83 9.67
CA GLN A 298 6.00 5.90 10.39
C GLN A 298 7.24 6.44 9.65
N ASP A 299 7.97 5.59 8.90
CA ASP A 299 9.09 6.04 8.08
C ASP A 299 8.65 6.97 6.94
N GLY A 300 7.52 6.65 6.28
CA GLY A 300 6.91 7.51 5.28
C GLY A 300 6.35 8.81 5.87
N LEU A 301 5.69 8.73 7.03
CA LEU A 301 5.23 9.92 7.76
C LEU A 301 6.40 10.82 8.19
N ALA A 302 7.53 10.25 8.62
CA ALA A 302 8.71 11.01 9.02
C ALA A 302 9.32 11.82 7.87
N LYS A 303 9.12 11.39 6.61
CA LYS A 303 9.48 12.19 5.43
C LYS A 303 8.53 13.37 5.25
N GLY A 304 7.27 13.26 5.68
CA GLY A 304 6.25 14.27 5.50
C GLY A 304 5.17 13.86 4.49
N PHE A 305 4.99 12.57 4.25
CA PHE A 305 3.89 12.09 3.42
C PHE A 305 2.55 12.19 4.16
N ARG A 306 1.52 12.66 3.45
CA ARG A 306 0.23 13.06 4.04
C ARG A 306 -0.86 12.05 3.75
N TRP A 307 -0.82 10.93 4.43
CA TRP A 307 -1.77 9.83 4.21
C TRP A 307 -2.84 9.73 5.28
N GLY A 308 -4.00 9.18 4.89
CA GLY A 308 -4.96 8.59 5.82
C GLY A 308 -4.70 7.10 5.97
N PHE A 309 -5.03 6.54 7.11
CA PHE A 309 -4.89 5.11 7.36
C PHE A 309 -6.18 4.36 7.06
N ILE A 310 -6.03 3.21 6.44
CA ILE A 310 -7.08 2.21 6.24
C ILE A 310 -6.53 0.81 6.56
N GLY A 311 -7.42 -0.16 6.74
CA GLY A 311 -7.07 -1.58 6.70
C GLY A 311 -7.91 -2.29 5.66
N SER A 312 -7.39 -3.37 5.10
CA SER A 312 -8.11 -4.16 4.08
C SER A 312 -7.78 -5.65 4.16
N GLY A 313 -8.56 -6.46 3.44
CA GLY A 313 -8.51 -7.91 3.54
C GLY A 313 -7.38 -8.59 2.76
N ASP A 314 -7.07 -8.08 1.58
CA ASP A 314 -6.28 -8.77 0.56
C ASP A 314 -6.89 -10.18 0.27
N HIS A 315 -6.10 -11.21 0.01
CA HIS A 315 -6.60 -12.55 -0.36
C HIS A 315 -7.45 -13.27 0.69
N ARG A 316 -7.28 -12.98 1.98
CA ARG A 316 -7.90 -13.80 3.06
C ARG A 316 -9.03 -13.09 3.79
N GLY A 317 -9.14 -11.78 3.63
CA GLY A 317 -10.02 -10.96 4.45
C GLY A 317 -9.57 -10.88 5.92
N ALA A 318 -9.76 -9.73 6.55
CA ALA A 318 -10.05 -9.55 7.98
C ALA A 318 -10.06 -8.06 8.30
N PRO A 319 -8.96 -7.31 8.14
CA PRO A 319 -8.96 -5.86 8.36
C PRO A 319 -9.95 -5.11 7.49
N ILE A 320 -10.43 -3.98 8.01
CA ILE A 320 -11.41 -3.12 7.35
C ILE A 320 -11.10 -1.66 7.61
N ALA A 321 -11.44 -0.84 6.63
CA ALA A 321 -11.41 0.60 6.68
C ALA A 321 -12.68 1.10 7.36
N GLY A 322 -12.53 2.09 8.23
CA GLY A 322 -13.61 2.95 8.68
C GLY A 322 -13.51 4.30 8.00
N VAL A 323 -14.64 4.87 7.60
CA VAL A 323 -14.72 6.14 6.86
C VAL A 323 -15.82 7.00 7.44
N TYR A 324 -15.50 8.23 7.80
CA TYR A 324 -16.51 9.23 8.16
C TYR A 324 -17.02 9.94 6.92
N SER A 325 -18.26 9.64 6.55
CA SER A 325 -18.92 10.16 5.36
C SER A 325 -20.27 10.79 5.69
N PRO A 326 -20.70 11.87 5.00
CA PRO A 326 -22.01 12.47 5.28
C PRO A 326 -23.18 11.55 4.93
N ARG A 327 -22.98 10.68 3.93
CA ARG A 327 -23.95 9.68 3.47
C ARG A 327 -23.21 8.50 2.84
N GLY A 328 -23.92 7.40 2.60
CA GLY A 328 -23.37 6.24 1.91
C GLY A 328 -23.20 6.47 0.41
N GLY A 329 -22.81 5.41 -0.29
CA GLY A 329 -22.69 5.39 -1.75
C GLY A 329 -21.34 5.84 -2.28
N ARG A 330 -21.03 5.34 -3.48
CA ARG A 330 -19.71 5.38 -4.11
C ARG A 330 -19.03 6.74 -4.05
N GLU A 331 -19.73 7.78 -4.48
CA GLU A 331 -19.18 9.14 -4.54
C GLU A 331 -18.86 9.71 -3.15
N SER A 332 -19.79 9.60 -2.20
CA SER A 332 -19.60 10.16 -0.85
C SER A 332 -18.51 9.42 -0.08
N ILE A 333 -18.47 8.09 -0.22
CA ILE A 333 -17.41 7.25 0.36
C ILE A 333 -16.06 7.57 -0.28
N PHE A 334 -15.99 7.66 -1.61
CA PHE A 334 -14.77 8.04 -2.33
C PHE A 334 -14.25 9.39 -1.86
N ASP A 335 -15.10 10.42 -1.80
CA ASP A 335 -14.69 11.77 -1.40
C ASP A 335 -14.16 11.78 0.05
N SER A 336 -14.71 10.91 0.92
CA SER A 336 -14.30 10.77 2.31
C SER A 336 -12.98 10.00 2.48
N LEU A 337 -12.78 8.95 1.68
CA LEU A 337 -11.50 8.26 1.51
C LEU A 337 -10.43 9.23 0.99
N TYR A 338 -10.73 9.97 -0.08
CA TYR A 338 -9.80 10.92 -0.70
C TYR A 338 -9.41 12.06 0.26
N THR A 339 -10.35 12.54 1.08
CA THR A 339 -10.09 13.54 2.13
C THR A 339 -9.51 12.96 3.42
N LYS A 340 -9.14 11.68 3.42
CA LYS A 340 -8.42 11.02 4.53
C LYS A 340 -9.20 10.97 5.83
N ARG A 341 -10.54 11.04 5.77
CA ARG A 341 -11.44 10.92 6.93
C ARG A 341 -11.61 9.46 7.34
N THR A 342 -10.48 8.78 7.49
CA THR A 342 -10.41 7.33 7.55
C THR A 342 -9.74 6.85 8.82
N PHE A 343 -10.02 5.62 9.18
CA PHE A 343 -9.31 4.90 10.21
C PHE A 343 -9.17 3.43 9.81
N ALA A 344 -8.14 2.79 10.32
CA ALA A 344 -7.87 1.37 10.08
C ALA A 344 -8.33 0.53 11.26
N THR A 345 -8.78 -0.69 11.03
CA THR A 345 -9.04 -1.69 12.08
C THR A 345 -8.54 -3.05 11.64
N THR A 346 -8.17 -3.92 12.58
CA THR A 346 -7.77 -5.32 12.31
C THR A 346 -8.94 -6.22 11.89
N GLY A 347 -10.18 -5.71 11.91
CA GLY A 347 -11.36 -6.38 11.40
C GLY A 347 -12.59 -6.20 12.29
N ALA A 348 -12.38 -5.98 13.58
CA ALA A 348 -13.45 -5.55 14.48
C ALA A 348 -14.00 -4.16 14.08
N ARG A 349 -15.32 -3.98 14.18
CA ARG A 349 -15.99 -2.67 14.02
C ARG A 349 -15.73 -1.78 15.23
N MET A 350 -14.50 -1.36 15.37
CA MET A 350 -14.10 -0.33 16.30
C MET A 350 -14.38 1.03 15.68
N LEU A 351 -14.51 2.06 16.50
CA LEU A 351 -14.62 3.44 16.06
C LEU A 351 -13.54 4.26 16.76
N ILE A 352 -12.89 5.13 16.00
CA ILE A 352 -11.91 6.08 16.53
C ILE A 352 -12.12 7.43 15.89
N ASP A 353 -12.11 8.47 16.72
CA ASP A 353 -12.29 9.85 16.32
C ASP A 353 -11.31 10.71 17.12
N VAL A 354 -10.49 11.46 16.41
CA VAL A 354 -9.43 12.28 17.00
C VAL A 354 -9.53 13.68 16.41
N SER A 355 -9.42 14.70 17.25
CA SER A 355 -9.18 16.07 16.81
C SER A 355 -8.03 16.71 17.57
N VAL A 356 -7.30 17.59 16.89
CA VAL A 356 -6.25 18.43 17.45
C VAL A 356 -6.66 19.88 17.24
N ASN A 357 -6.84 20.64 18.32
CA ASN A 357 -7.39 22.00 18.31
C ASN A 357 -8.70 22.10 17.51
N GLY A 358 -9.57 21.07 17.62
CA GLY A 358 -10.82 20.97 16.86
C GLY A 358 -10.69 20.49 15.41
N ASN A 359 -9.48 20.42 14.85
CA ASN A 359 -9.23 19.88 13.51
C ASN A 359 -9.16 18.34 13.56
N ARG A 360 -9.98 17.65 12.77
CA ARG A 360 -10.17 16.20 12.84
C ARG A 360 -9.07 15.41 12.11
N MET A 361 -8.84 14.17 12.52
CA MET A 361 -7.94 13.23 11.84
C MET A 361 -8.08 13.25 10.31
N GLY A 362 -6.94 13.19 9.62
CA GLY A 362 -6.85 13.34 8.16
C GLY A 362 -6.70 14.78 7.66
N SER A 363 -6.91 15.79 8.53
CA SER A 363 -6.74 17.20 8.17
C SER A 363 -5.29 17.67 8.24
N GLU A 364 -5.05 18.79 7.57
CA GLU A 364 -3.77 19.51 7.56
C GLU A 364 -4.07 21.00 7.75
N TRP A 365 -3.39 21.66 8.68
CA TRP A 365 -3.53 23.10 8.89
C TRP A 365 -2.20 23.75 9.32
N ARG A 366 -2.17 25.08 9.24
CA ARG A 366 -1.00 25.92 9.55
C ARG A 366 -1.31 26.86 10.70
N GLY A 367 -0.29 27.27 11.44
CA GLY A 367 -0.44 28.25 12.52
C GLY A 367 0.84 28.50 13.31
N ALA A 368 0.69 29.20 14.43
CA ALA A 368 1.77 29.55 15.37
C ALA A 368 1.53 29.03 16.80
N GLU A 369 0.38 28.40 17.05
CA GLU A 369 0.02 27.79 18.32
C GLU A 369 1.05 26.75 18.74
N THR A 370 1.57 26.88 19.97
CA THR A 370 2.56 25.95 20.54
C THR A 370 1.96 24.92 21.49
N GLU A 371 0.76 25.18 22.03
CA GLU A 371 -0.03 24.20 22.79
C GLU A 371 -1.12 23.60 21.91
N HIS A 372 -1.27 22.27 21.97
CA HIS A 372 -2.28 21.54 21.23
C HIS A 372 -3.19 20.77 22.18
N THR A 373 -4.49 20.88 21.98
CA THR A 373 -5.50 20.09 22.68
C THR A 373 -5.95 18.95 21.78
N ILE A 374 -5.71 17.71 22.20
CA ILE A 374 -6.06 16.49 21.49
C ILE A 374 -7.26 15.85 22.15
N ASP A 375 -8.41 15.87 21.48
CA ASP A 375 -9.62 15.18 21.90
C ASP A 375 -9.69 13.80 21.23
N ILE A 376 -9.93 12.78 22.04
CA ILE A 376 -9.93 11.37 21.63
C ILE A 376 -11.27 10.77 22.03
N TYR A 377 -11.95 10.15 21.07
CA TYR A 377 -13.05 9.23 21.30
C TYR A 377 -12.73 7.89 20.64
N ALA A 378 -12.89 6.81 21.39
CA ALA A 378 -12.76 5.46 20.88
C ALA A 378 -13.90 4.58 21.40
N LYS A 379 -14.34 3.66 20.55
CA LYS A 379 -15.32 2.65 20.90
C LYS A 379 -14.92 1.29 20.33
N GLY A 380 -14.75 0.33 21.22
CA GLY A 380 -14.49 -1.07 20.87
C GLY A 380 -15.77 -1.87 20.70
N SER A 381 -15.65 -2.99 19.98
CA SER A 381 -16.64 -4.07 20.02
C SER A 381 -16.59 -4.83 21.36
N LYS A 382 -15.42 -4.76 22.02
CA LYS A 382 -15.10 -5.30 23.34
C LYS A 382 -14.42 -4.23 24.21
N PRO A 383 -14.24 -4.46 25.52
CA PRO A 383 -13.52 -3.56 26.41
C PRO A 383 -12.17 -3.10 25.84
N ILE A 384 -11.91 -1.79 25.93
CA ILE A 384 -10.65 -1.17 25.50
C ILE A 384 -9.59 -1.44 26.58
N THR A 385 -8.43 -1.93 26.16
CA THR A 385 -7.28 -2.18 27.04
C THR A 385 -6.26 -1.06 26.98
N PHE A 386 -5.95 -0.56 25.79
CA PHE A 386 -4.97 0.50 25.59
C PHE A 386 -5.45 1.55 24.60
N VAL A 387 -5.14 2.80 24.91
CA VAL A 387 -5.24 3.93 23.97
C VAL A 387 -3.90 4.64 23.99
N GLU A 388 -3.25 4.76 22.84
CA GLU A 388 -1.88 5.25 22.70
C GLU A 388 -1.86 6.46 21.75
N LEU A 389 -1.43 7.61 22.25
CA LEU A 389 -1.26 8.84 21.49
C LEU A 389 0.17 8.92 20.95
N TRP A 390 0.30 9.10 19.64
CA TRP A 390 1.56 9.19 18.94
C TRP A 390 1.75 10.58 18.35
N LYS A 391 3.00 11.07 18.37
CA LYS A 391 3.44 12.29 17.66
C LYS A 391 4.79 12.05 17.02
N ASN A 392 4.91 12.33 15.72
CA ASN A 392 6.18 12.25 14.99
C ASN A 392 6.95 10.93 15.23
N GLY A 393 6.24 9.80 15.17
CA GLY A 393 6.80 8.46 15.39
C GLY A 393 7.12 8.11 16.85
N ARG A 394 6.79 8.97 17.82
CA ARG A 394 7.00 8.71 19.25
C ARG A 394 5.66 8.59 19.98
N MET A 395 5.52 7.55 20.80
CA MET A 395 4.38 7.42 21.70
C MET A 395 4.51 8.46 22.80
N LEU A 396 3.62 9.46 22.78
CA LEU A 396 3.57 10.53 23.78
C LEU A 396 2.92 10.07 25.08
N TRP A 397 1.86 9.26 24.95
CA TRP A 397 1.05 8.88 26.09
C TRP A 397 0.32 7.57 25.85
N ARG A 398 0.06 6.84 26.94
CA ARG A 398 -0.76 5.62 26.94
C ARG A 398 -1.73 5.62 28.10
N TRP A 399 -3.02 5.46 27.80
CA TRP A 399 -4.06 5.16 28.77
C TRP A 399 -4.28 3.64 28.85
N SER A 400 -4.58 3.15 30.05
CA SER A 400 -4.99 1.76 30.32
C SER A 400 -6.27 1.77 31.16
N PRO A 401 -7.47 1.91 30.55
CA PRO A 401 -8.72 1.99 31.29
C PRO A 401 -8.99 0.73 32.12
N GLU A 402 -9.23 0.88 33.42
CA GLU A 402 -9.44 -0.25 34.35
C GLU A 402 -10.91 -0.69 34.45
N ASP A 403 -11.83 0.18 34.01
CA ASP A 403 -13.28 -0.01 34.14
C ASP A 403 -13.88 -1.04 33.16
N LYS A 404 -13.03 -1.63 32.30
CA LYS A 404 -13.42 -2.52 31.21
C LYS A 404 -14.50 -1.91 30.31
N SER A 405 -14.51 -0.59 30.17
CA SER A 405 -15.42 0.11 29.28
C SER A 405 -15.09 -0.20 27.82
N ARG A 406 -16.14 -0.31 26.99
CA ARG A 406 -16.01 -0.34 25.54
C ARG A 406 -15.82 1.05 24.94
N GLU A 407 -16.12 2.10 25.71
CA GLU A 407 -16.01 3.48 25.28
C GLU A 407 -14.93 4.22 26.08
N PHE A 408 -14.13 5.01 25.38
CA PHE A 408 -13.08 5.81 25.96
C PHE A 408 -13.16 7.25 25.43
N ARG A 409 -13.06 8.22 26.35
CA ARG A 409 -12.97 9.65 26.03
C ARG A 409 -11.84 10.27 26.84
N ALA A 410 -10.98 11.04 26.18
CA ALA A 410 -9.97 11.83 26.84
C ALA A 410 -9.67 13.11 26.07
N THR A 411 -9.23 14.12 26.80
CA THR A 411 -8.61 15.32 26.27
C THR A 411 -7.19 15.39 26.81
N HIS A 412 -6.21 15.48 25.91
CA HIS A 412 -4.79 15.58 26.24
C HIS A 412 -4.27 16.94 25.80
N LYS A 413 -3.52 17.62 26.67
CA LYS A 413 -2.78 18.83 26.30
C LYS A 413 -1.35 18.46 26.00
N ASP A 414 -0.91 18.75 24.78
CA ASP A 414 0.48 18.65 24.37
C ASP A 414 1.12 20.04 24.42
N PRO A 415 1.92 20.36 25.46
CA PRO A 415 2.60 21.64 25.58
C PRO A 415 3.94 21.67 24.84
N SER A 416 4.30 20.59 24.11
CA SER A 416 5.64 20.49 23.54
C SER A 416 5.86 21.55 22.46
N ALA A 417 6.85 22.41 22.72
CA ALA A 417 7.38 23.32 21.72
C ALA A 417 7.80 22.52 20.48
N PRO A 418 7.51 23.01 19.27
CA PRO A 418 7.80 22.26 18.08
C PRO A 418 9.30 22.13 17.84
N PHE A 419 9.75 20.92 17.60
CA PHE A 419 11.10 20.65 17.12
C PHE A 419 11.16 20.64 15.58
N PHE A 420 10.06 20.24 14.93
CA PHE A 420 9.94 20.16 13.49
C PHE A 420 8.93 21.18 12.98
N ARG A 421 9.10 21.68 11.75
CA ARG A 421 8.12 22.56 11.09
C ARG A 421 6.79 21.84 10.87
N GLU A 422 6.83 20.58 10.44
CA GLU A 422 5.65 19.77 10.14
C GLU A 422 5.51 18.68 11.22
N ASN A 423 4.36 18.62 11.89
CA ASN A 423 4.10 17.68 12.97
C ASN A 423 2.78 16.96 12.73
N TYR A 424 2.66 15.75 13.27
CA TYR A 424 1.42 15.00 13.19
C TYR A 424 1.11 14.27 14.49
N TRP A 425 -0.18 14.03 14.73
CA TRP A 425 -0.69 13.17 15.80
C TRP A 425 -1.62 12.11 15.24
N TYR A 426 -1.56 10.91 15.80
CA TYR A 426 -2.58 9.88 15.59
C TYR A 426 -2.69 9.02 16.85
N VAL A 427 -3.74 8.20 16.91
CA VAL A 427 -4.03 7.33 18.05
C VAL A 427 -4.13 5.89 17.60
N ARG A 428 -3.55 4.98 18.38
CA ARG A 428 -3.76 3.53 18.31
C ARG A 428 -4.61 3.08 19.49
N VAL A 429 -5.58 2.21 19.25
CA VAL A 429 -6.45 1.61 20.27
C VAL A 429 -6.30 0.10 20.21
N THR A 430 -6.28 -0.56 21.36
CA THR A 430 -6.31 -2.02 21.48
C THR A 430 -7.44 -2.41 22.41
N GLN A 431 -8.21 -3.44 22.05
CA GLN A 431 -9.24 -4.03 22.91
C GLN A 431 -8.79 -5.40 23.47
N GLU A 432 -9.57 -5.97 24.40
CA GLU A 432 -9.18 -7.12 25.22
C GLU A 432 -8.80 -8.40 24.44
N ASP A 433 -9.31 -8.56 23.22
CA ASP A 433 -9.03 -9.70 22.35
C ASP A 433 -7.85 -9.48 21.40
N GLY A 434 -7.14 -8.35 21.54
CA GLY A 434 -5.97 -8.01 20.73
C GLY A 434 -6.30 -7.31 19.41
N GLU A 435 -7.58 -7.13 19.06
CA GLU A 435 -7.97 -6.31 17.93
C GLU A 435 -7.58 -4.85 18.17
N MET A 436 -7.21 -4.17 17.09
CA MET A 436 -6.67 -2.82 17.12
C MET A 436 -7.35 -1.90 16.10
N ALA A 437 -7.24 -0.60 16.37
CA ALA A 437 -7.64 0.46 15.44
C ALA A 437 -6.67 1.64 15.45
N TRP A 438 -6.55 2.33 14.32
CA TRP A 438 -5.69 3.50 14.15
C TRP A 438 -6.44 4.65 13.49
N SER A 439 -6.39 5.84 14.09
CA SER A 439 -6.89 7.06 13.44
C SER A 439 -5.94 7.47 12.31
N SER A 440 -6.46 8.15 11.28
CA SER A 440 -5.55 8.87 10.38
C SER A 440 -4.77 9.97 11.12
N PRO A 441 -3.57 10.33 10.65
CA PRO A 441 -2.82 11.46 11.19
C PRO A 441 -3.53 12.81 10.99
N ALA A 442 -3.50 13.66 12.01
CA ALA A 442 -3.83 15.08 11.92
C ALA A 442 -2.52 15.89 11.88
N TRP A 443 -2.33 16.71 10.85
CA TRP A 443 -1.08 17.42 10.59
C TRP A 443 -1.16 18.91 10.91
N TYR A 444 -0.13 19.40 11.58
CA TYR A 444 0.05 20.82 11.87
C TYR A 444 1.41 21.32 11.39
N ILE A 445 1.40 22.46 10.71
CA ILE A 445 2.58 23.05 10.10
C ILE A 445 2.83 24.41 10.75
N TYR A 446 3.92 24.51 11.51
CA TYR A 446 4.31 25.73 12.21
C TYR A 446 4.86 26.77 11.24
N GLU A 447 4.26 27.95 11.21
CA GLU A 447 4.69 29.03 10.31
C GLU A 447 6.00 29.67 10.76
N ASP A 448 6.21 29.76 12.08
CA ASP A 448 7.36 30.43 12.71
C ASP A 448 8.67 29.62 12.69
N ILE A 449 8.61 28.32 12.39
CA ILE A 449 9.81 27.49 12.25
C ILE A 449 10.33 27.62 10.83
N LYS A 450 11.58 28.04 10.68
CA LYS A 450 12.21 28.25 9.36
C LYS A 450 11.95 27.04 8.43
N PRO A 451 11.46 27.26 7.19
CA PRO A 451 11.32 26.19 6.22
C PRO A 451 12.68 25.63 5.81
N GLU A 452 12.73 24.33 5.59
CA GLU A 452 13.91 23.62 5.13
C GLU A 452 13.67 22.95 3.78
N ILE A 453 14.78 22.70 3.07
CA ILE A 453 14.79 21.69 2.01
C ILE A 453 15.07 20.35 2.66
N ILE A 454 14.19 19.38 2.47
CA ILE A 454 14.44 18.00 2.88
C ILE A 454 14.77 17.22 1.62
N SER A 455 15.78 16.36 1.70
CA SER A 455 16.15 15.47 0.59
C SER A 455 16.44 14.09 1.12
N ASP A 456 16.07 13.10 0.33
CA ASP A 456 16.32 11.69 0.58
C ASP A 456 16.63 11.01 -0.75
N ALA A 457 17.51 10.02 -0.71
CA ALA A 457 17.91 9.29 -1.90
C ALA A 457 17.66 7.80 -1.66
N GLY A 458 16.92 7.20 -2.58
CA GLY A 458 16.64 5.78 -2.61
C GLY A 458 17.35 5.10 -3.78
N GLY A 459 17.24 3.79 -3.80
CA GLY A 459 17.76 2.93 -4.87
C GLY A 459 17.55 1.48 -4.43
N PRO A 460 17.43 0.55 -5.39
CA PRO A 460 17.27 -0.84 -5.03
C PRO A 460 18.54 -1.42 -4.42
N GLU A 461 18.35 -2.40 -3.55
CA GLU A 461 19.47 -3.10 -2.93
C GLU A 461 20.31 -3.81 -4.03
N PRO A 462 21.65 -3.89 -3.91
CA PRO A 462 22.52 -4.40 -4.96
C PRO A 462 22.16 -5.80 -5.48
N HIS A 463 21.60 -6.68 -4.64
CA HIS A 463 21.18 -8.02 -5.05
C HIS A 463 19.91 -8.05 -5.91
N TYR A 464 19.19 -6.94 -6.00
CA TYR A 464 18.07 -6.77 -6.94
C TYR A 464 18.50 -6.08 -8.24
N MET A 465 19.80 -5.79 -8.39
CA MET A 465 20.31 -5.29 -9.66
C MET A 465 20.29 -6.39 -10.70
N THR A 466 19.46 -6.18 -11.73
CA THR A 466 19.48 -7.06 -12.90
C THR A 466 20.62 -6.62 -13.81
N PRO A 467 21.56 -7.52 -14.16
CA PRO A 467 22.64 -7.21 -15.09
C PRO A 467 22.15 -6.62 -16.40
N ASP A 468 22.84 -5.58 -16.86
CA ASP A 468 22.59 -4.90 -18.13
C ASP A 468 21.17 -4.28 -18.25
N TYR A 469 20.47 -4.14 -17.12
CA TYR A 469 19.19 -3.46 -17.03
C TYR A 469 19.36 -2.08 -16.36
N PRO A 470 18.69 -1.02 -16.86
CA PRO A 470 18.71 0.29 -16.21
C PRO A 470 17.97 0.28 -14.88
N ILE A 471 18.63 0.77 -13.83
CA ILE A 471 18.13 0.72 -12.46
C ILE A 471 17.86 2.14 -11.96
N PRO A 472 16.63 2.46 -11.55
CA PRO A 472 16.32 3.80 -11.08
C PRO A 472 16.93 4.06 -9.69
N ILE A 473 17.49 5.25 -9.52
CA ILE A 473 17.98 5.84 -8.28
C ILE A 473 17.15 7.10 -8.06
N PRO A 474 16.00 6.99 -7.38
CA PRO A 474 15.16 8.13 -7.08
C PRO A 474 15.77 9.02 -6.00
N VAL A 475 15.77 10.31 -6.25
CA VAL A 475 16.13 11.37 -5.30
C VAL A 475 14.88 12.19 -5.04
N LEU A 476 14.35 12.04 -3.85
CA LEU A 476 13.19 12.76 -3.38
C LEU A 476 13.62 14.06 -2.69
N MET A 477 12.99 15.17 -3.06
CA MET A 477 13.23 16.47 -2.47
C MET A 477 11.91 17.14 -2.09
N ARG A 478 11.93 17.89 -0.99
CA ARG A 478 10.80 18.66 -0.47
C ARG A 478 11.25 20.09 -0.23
N ASN A 479 10.57 21.05 -0.83
CA ASN A 479 10.77 22.47 -0.54
C ASN A 479 9.66 22.99 0.38
N GLN A 480 9.92 23.08 1.69
CA GLN A 480 8.94 23.61 2.65
C GLN A 480 8.77 25.13 2.60
N GLY A 481 9.57 25.81 1.77
CA GLY A 481 9.56 27.25 1.59
C GLY A 481 8.44 27.75 0.69
N ASP A 482 8.37 29.07 0.58
CA ASP A 482 7.39 29.85 -0.17
C ASP A 482 7.91 30.35 -1.53
N SER A 483 9.16 30.05 -1.84
CA SER A 483 9.85 30.45 -3.06
C SER A 483 10.42 29.25 -3.81
N LEU A 484 10.47 29.35 -5.14
CA LEU A 484 11.17 28.40 -6.00
C LEU A 484 12.64 28.29 -5.58
N LYS A 485 13.16 27.06 -5.52
CA LYS A 485 14.59 26.80 -5.38
C LYS A 485 15.12 26.14 -6.64
N THR A 486 16.26 26.65 -7.11
CA THR A 486 16.99 26.11 -8.25
C THR A 486 18.37 25.65 -7.82
N GLY A 487 18.95 24.74 -8.59
CA GLY A 487 20.23 24.16 -8.25
C GLY A 487 20.64 23.02 -9.17
N ARG A 488 21.57 22.19 -8.70
CA ARG A 488 22.05 21.01 -9.40
C ARG A 488 22.17 19.81 -8.49
N LEU A 489 21.76 18.65 -8.99
CA LEU A 489 22.07 17.36 -8.39
C LEU A 489 23.18 16.68 -9.18
N THR A 490 24.20 16.20 -8.48
CA THR A 490 25.30 15.44 -9.09
C THR A 490 25.42 14.07 -8.42
N LEU A 491 25.36 13.01 -9.22
CA LEU A 491 25.69 11.66 -8.79
C LEU A 491 27.18 11.40 -9.04
N SER A 492 27.88 10.84 -8.06
CA SER A 492 29.32 10.62 -8.07
C SER A 492 29.70 9.29 -7.40
N ASP A 493 30.98 8.93 -7.48
CA ASP A 493 31.52 7.64 -7.00
C ASP A 493 30.91 6.40 -7.71
N ILE A 494 30.55 6.58 -8.97
CA ILE A 494 30.02 5.50 -9.83
C ILE A 494 31.14 4.49 -10.10
N PRO A 495 30.94 3.20 -9.78
CA PRO A 495 31.94 2.17 -10.01
C PRO A 495 32.38 2.08 -11.48
N ALA A 496 33.64 1.71 -11.71
CA ALA A 496 34.16 1.53 -13.06
C ALA A 496 33.37 0.48 -13.84
N GLY A 497 33.02 0.79 -15.10
CA GLY A 497 32.23 -0.09 -15.96
C GLY A 497 30.71 0.07 -15.81
N TRP A 498 30.25 0.93 -14.92
CA TRP A 498 28.84 1.30 -14.81
C TRP A 498 28.52 2.48 -15.73
N ILE A 499 27.30 2.48 -16.25
CA ILE A 499 26.75 3.55 -17.08
C ILE A 499 25.67 4.24 -16.26
N GLN A 500 25.66 5.58 -16.27
CA GLN A 500 24.57 6.37 -15.69
C GLN A 500 23.87 7.19 -16.76
N GLU A 501 22.56 7.37 -16.58
CA GLU A 501 21.71 8.22 -17.40
C GLU A 501 20.79 9.05 -16.50
N PRO A 502 20.78 10.39 -16.59
CA PRO A 502 21.68 11.20 -17.41
C PRO A 502 23.15 11.08 -16.96
N ASN A 503 24.07 11.31 -17.91
CA ASN A 503 25.52 11.31 -17.64
C ASN A 503 26.06 12.64 -17.13
N ALA A 504 25.20 13.66 -17.07
CA ALA A 504 25.48 14.99 -16.56
C ALA A 504 24.68 15.25 -15.27
N PRO A 505 25.06 16.27 -14.48
CA PRO A 505 24.23 16.76 -13.38
C PRO A 505 22.82 17.12 -13.85
N ILE A 506 21.83 16.89 -12.98
CA ILE A 506 20.43 17.25 -13.23
C ILE A 506 20.20 18.66 -12.68
N ASP A 507 19.70 19.58 -13.51
CA ASP A 507 19.25 20.89 -13.04
C ASP A 507 17.94 20.72 -12.24
N ILE A 508 17.87 21.37 -11.08
CA ILE A 508 16.77 21.27 -10.11
C ILE A 508 15.86 22.49 -10.24
N GLU A 509 14.56 22.23 -10.21
CA GLU A 509 13.52 23.21 -9.91
C GLU A 509 12.59 22.63 -8.84
N LEU A 510 12.62 23.21 -7.62
CA LEU A 510 11.76 22.81 -6.51
C LEU A 510 10.69 23.87 -6.27
N PRO A 511 9.46 23.69 -6.77
CA PRO A 511 8.37 24.61 -6.50
C PRO A 511 8.10 24.77 -4.99
N PRO A 512 7.59 25.93 -4.56
CA PRO A 512 7.25 26.15 -3.17
C PRO A 512 6.20 25.14 -2.69
N ASP A 513 6.29 24.77 -1.42
CA ASP A 513 5.40 23.81 -0.76
C ASP A 513 5.18 22.49 -1.53
N SER A 514 6.18 22.02 -2.29
CA SER A 514 6.07 20.82 -3.12
C SER A 514 7.11 19.75 -2.80
N TRP A 515 6.80 18.54 -3.23
CA TRP A 515 7.72 17.41 -3.36
C TRP A 515 8.10 17.24 -4.84
N THR A 516 9.34 16.85 -5.11
CA THR A 516 9.84 16.57 -6.46
C THR A 516 10.76 15.37 -6.42
N THR A 517 10.60 14.44 -7.37
CA THR A 517 11.48 13.28 -7.51
C THR A 517 12.32 13.44 -8.78
N TYR A 518 13.63 13.33 -8.65
CA TYR A 518 14.57 13.20 -9.76
C TYR A 518 15.08 11.77 -9.82
N VAL A 519 15.46 11.30 -11.01
CA VAL A 519 15.85 9.90 -11.18
C VAL A 519 17.11 9.84 -12.03
N TRP A 520 18.10 9.09 -11.54
CA TRP A 520 19.13 8.51 -12.39
C TRP A 520 18.82 7.07 -12.70
N TYR A 521 19.20 6.61 -13.88
CA TYR A 521 19.22 5.22 -14.24
C TYR A 521 20.66 4.76 -14.30
N VAL A 522 20.99 3.70 -13.58
CA VAL A 522 22.33 3.13 -13.55
C VAL A 522 22.28 1.71 -14.10
N THR A 523 23.16 1.42 -15.05
CA THR A 523 23.28 0.10 -15.68
C THR A 523 24.66 -0.45 -15.41
N ALA A 524 24.73 -1.72 -14.99
CA ALA A 524 25.98 -2.40 -14.70
C ALA A 524 26.03 -3.79 -15.34
N PRO A 525 27.16 -4.18 -15.94
CA PRO A 525 27.31 -5.53 -16.48
C PRO A 525 27.37 -6.56 -15.36
N LYS A 526 26.98 -7.80 -15.65
CA LYS A 526 26.98 -8.91 -14.68
C LYS A 526 28.29 -9.04 -13.93
N SER A 527 29.43 -8.95 -14.62
CA SER A 527 30.76 -9.06 -14.01
C SER A 527 31.07 -7.93 -13.02
N ALA A 528 30.51 -6.74 -13.23
CA ALA A 528 30.65 -5.65 -12.27
C ALA A 528 29.78 -5.96 -11.04
N ILE A 529 28.50 -6.30 -11.25
CA ILE A 529 27.53 -6.70 -10.20
C ILE A 529 28.09 -7.81 -9.30
N ASP A 530 28.55 -8.91 -9.89
CA ASP A 530 29.07 -10.09 -9.18
C ASP A 530 30.32 -9.77 -8.34
N SER A 531 31.04 -8.69 -8.65
CA SER A 531 32.25 -8.25 -7.94
C SER A 531 31.97 -7.26 -6.79
N LEU A 532 30.74 -6.75 -6.68
CA LEU A 532 30.38 -5.78 -5.64
C LEU A 532 30.08 -6.47 -4.31
N LYS A 533 30.83 -6.07 -3.28
CA LYS A 533 30.54 -6.44 -1.88
C LYS A 533 29.64 -5.42 -1.19
N ALA A 534 29.86 -4.14 -1.49
CA ALA A 534 29.06 -2.98 -1.14
C ALA A 534 29.59 -1.79 -1.95
N PHE A 535 28.75 -0.82 -2.28
CA PHE A 535 29.16 0.46 -2.85
C PHE A 535 28.25 1.56 -2.33
N ASP A 536 28.79 2.76 -2.23
CA ASP A 536 28.00 3.93 -1.89
C ASP A 536 28.09 4.90 -3.04
N LEU A 537 26.94 5.34 -3.52
CA LEU A 537 26.91 6.49 -4.41
C LEU A 537 26.82 7.74 -3.57
N LYS A 538 27.54 8.77 -3.99
CA LYS A 538 27.45 10.09 -3.39
C LYS A 538 26.57 10.96 -4.24
N LEU A 539 25.46 11.39 -3.66
CA LEU A 539 24.61 12.43 -4.21
C LEU A 539 25.03 13.77 -3.62
N GLN A 540 25.41 14.71 -4.47
CA GLN A 540 25.67 16.08 -4.11
C GLN A 540 24.47 16.95 -4.54
N VAL A 541 23.96 17.75 -3.61
CA VAL A 541 22.86 18.70 -3.82
C VAL A 541 23.39 20.11 -3.66
N ASP A 542 23.45 20.87 -4.75
CA ASP A 542 23.91 22.25 -4.78
C ASP A 542 22.73 23.17 -5.10
N LEU A 543 22.16 23.83 -4.08
CA LEU A 543 21.08 24.79 -4.27
C LEU A 543 21.64 26.22 -4.26
N GLU A 544 21.04 27.11 -5.06
CA GLU A 544 21.44 28.51 -5.10
C GLU A 544 21.31 29.17 -3.72
N GLY A 545 22.44 29.69 -3.21
CA GLY A 545 22.48 30.37 -1.92
C GLY A 545 22.43 29.45 -0.68
N GLU A 546 22.49 28.13 -0.84
CA GLU A 546 22.65 27.18 0.27
C GLU A 546 24.01 26.45 0.22
N SER A 547 24.42 25.88 1.35
CA SER A 547 25.58 25.01 1.40
C SER A 547 25.27 23.68 0.71
N THR A 548 26.23 23.17 -0.04
CA THR A 548 26.20 21.82 -0.62
C THR A 548 25.85 20.76 0.42
N ARG A 549 24.93 19.86 0.07
CA ARG A 549 24.56 18.70 0.90
C ARG A 549 25.00 17.41 0.22
N PHE A 550 25.46 16.46 1.02
CA PHE A 550 25.84 15.14 0.53
C PHE A 550 24.94 14.07 1.13
N HIS A 551 24.32 13.25 0.28
CA HIS A 551 23.61 12.05 0.70
C HIS A 551 24.41 10.83 0.29
N ARG A 552 24.49 9.87 1.20
CA ARG A 552 24.94 8.52 0.91
C ARG A 552 23.72 7.77 0.38
N VAL A 553 23.85 7.18 -0.81
CA VAL A 553 22.90 6.17 -1.29
C VAL A 553 23.48 4.82 -0.90
N PRO A 554 23.02 4.22 0.22
CA PRO A 554 23.62 2.99 0.70
C PRO A 554 23.29 1.84 -0.24
N ALA A 555 24.29 1.04 -0.60
CA ALA A 555 24.06 -0.35 -0.94
C ALA A 555 23.57 -1.06 0.33
N VAL A 556 22.29 -1.39 0.42
CA VAL A 556 21.79 -2.15 1.57
C VAL A 556 22.40 -3.56 1.53
N GLN A 557 23.08 -3.93 2.62
CA GLN A 557 23.62 -5.28 2.78
C GLN A 557 22.47 -6.30 2.85
N SER A 558 22.67 -7.47 2.24
CA SER A 558 21.63 -8.50 2.23
C SER A 558 21.19 -8.87 3.66
N PRO A 559 19.88 -9.06 3.92
CA PRO A 559 19.41 -9.59 5.20
C PRO A 559 20.03 -10.95 5.57
N ARG A 560 20.51 -11.72 4.58
CA ARG A 560 21.24 -12.99 4.81
C ARG A 560 22.54 -12.80 5.59
N GLU A 561 23.20 -11.65 5.45
CA GLU A 561 24.40 -11.31 6.22
C GLU A 561 24.06 -10.75 7.61
N LEU A 562 22.93 -10.06 7.76
CA LEU A 562 22.40 -9.61 9.06
C LEU A 562 21.86 -10.76 9.92
N ASN A 563 21.44 -11.86 9.32
CA ASN A 563 20.86 -13.03 10.02
C ASN A 563 21.90 -14.10 10.42
N THR A 564 23.14 -14.02 9.93
CA THR A 564 24.19 -15.03 10.21
C THR A 564 25.15 -14.64 11.34
N ARG A 565 25.09 -13.41 11.82
CA ARG A 565 25.73 -12.97 13.07
C ARG A 565 24.65 -12.30 13.88
N GLY A 566 24.39 -12.73 15.11
CA GLY A 566 23.32 -12.21 15.98
C GLY A 566 23.44 -10.72 16.36
N GLN A 567 23.50 -9.83 15.37
CA GLN A 567 23.67 -8.38 15.49
C GLN A 567 22.32 -7.64 15.51
N LEU A 568 21.20 -8.33 15.26
CA LEU A 568 19.86 -7.77 15.46
C LEU A 568 19.59 -7.38 16.92
N SER A 569 20.27 -8.01 17.90
CA SER A 569 20.18 -7.59 19.31
C SER A 569 21.02 -6.36 19.65
N GLU A 570 22.03 -6.02 18.85
CA GLU A 570 22.94 -4.88 19.11
C GLU A 570 22.54 -3.60 18.36
N LEU A 571 21.76 -3.71 17.26
CA LEU A 571 21.26 -2.57 16.49
C LEU A 571 19.96 -1.95 17.04
N ASN A 572 19.23 -2.67 17.89
CA ASN A 572 18.05 -2.15 18.60
C ASN A 572 18.37 -0.94 19.50
N ASP A 573 19.64 -0.77 19.89
CA ASP A 573 20.08 0.32 20.77
C ASP A 573 20.64 1.55 20.01
N ALA A 574 20.80 1.48 18.67
CA ALA A 574 21.62 2.47 17.94
C ALA A 574 20.86 3.46 17.03
N VAL A 575 19.54 3.33 16.84
CA VAL A 575 18.77 4.22 15.95
C VAL A 575 17.60 4.88 16.67
N TYR A 576 17.94 5.69 17.66
CA TYR A 576 17.09 6.82 18.08
C TYR A 576 17.99 8.02 18.32
N MET A 577 17.91 9.02 17.45
CA MET A 577 18.48 10.34 17.72
C MET A 577 17.76 10.95 18.94
N LEU A 578 18.41 10.86 20.09
CA LEU A 578 18.11 11.67 21.27
C LEU A 578 18.75 13.06 21.07
N PRO A 579 18.07 14.16 21.48
CA PRO A 579 18.75 15.42 21.63
C PRO A 579 19.74 15.32 22.80
N ASP A 580 21.03 15.51 22.50
CA ASP A 580 22.18 15.62 23.40
C ASP A 580 22.44 14.45 24.38
N VAL A 581 23.39 13.59 23.98
CA VAL A 581 23.98 12.48 24.76
C VAL A 581 24.52 12.91 26.14
N ARG A 582 24.77 14.21 26.38
CA ARG A 582 25.25 14.71 27.67
C ARG A 582 24.16 14.78 28.75
N GLU A 583 22.90 15.05 28.38
CA GLU A 583 21.79 15.13 29.35
C GLU A 583 21.30 13.72 29.74
N LEU A 584 21.32 12.75 28.82
CA LEU A 584 21.01 11.34 29.11
C LEU A 584 22.01 10.75 30.13
N ASN A 585 23.30 11.06 30.02
CA ASN A 585 24.32 10.60 30.95
C ASN A 585 24.17 11.21 32.36
N LYS A 586 23.69 12.45 32.48
CA LYS A 586 23.34 13.05 33.79
C LYS A 586 22.14 12.36 34.43
N TRP A 587 21.14 12.01 33.63
CA TRP A 587 19.91 11.37 34.09
C TRP A 587 20.14 9.90 34.51
N LEU A 588 20.90 9.15 33.72
CA LEU A 588 21.30 7.77 34.05
C LEU A 588 22.19 7.72 35.31
N GLY A 589 23.13 8.66 35.45
CA GLY A 589 23.98 8.77 36.64
C GLY A 589 23.23 9.13 37.93
N THR A 590 22.03 9.70 37.83
CA THR A 590 21.16 9.97 38.99
C THR A 590 20.25 8.79 39.33
N MET A 591 19.82 7.98 38.35
CA MET A 591 19.08 6.73 38.60
C MET A 591 19.95 5.65 39.25
N GLU A 592 21.18 5.48 38.78
CA GLU A 592 22.08 4.44 39.29
C GLU A 592 22.43 4.64 40.78
N LYS A 593 22.60 5.91 41.20
CA LYS A 593 22.84 6.26 42.62
C LYS A 593 21.61 6.10 43.51
N ARG A 594 20.39 6.15 42.97
CA ARG A 594 19.14 5.90 43.72
C ARG A 594 18.83 4.41 43.84
N TRP A 595 19.16 3.62 42.82
CA TRP A 595 18.89 2.18 42.81
C TRP A 595 19.77 1.39 43.78
N TRP A 596 21.04 1.79 43.95
CA TRP A 596 21.96 1.13 44.89
C TRP A 596 21.81 1.56 46.37
N ARG A 597 21.01 2.60 46.68
CA ARG A 597 20.76 3.03 48.07
C ARG A 597 19.54 2.39 48.73
N ASN A 598 18.68 1.71 47.96
CA ASN A 598 17.44 1.09 48.44
C ASN A 598 17.46 -0.45 48.32
N ARG A 599 18.65 -1.07 48.31
CA ARG A 599 18.83 -2.51 48.51
C ARG A 599 19.71 -2.77 49.72
#